data_AF-A0A958WM75-F1
#
_entry.id   AF-A0A958WM75-F1
#
_cell.length_a   1.000
_cell.length_b   1.000
_cell.length_c   1.000
_cell.angle_alpha   90.00
_cell.angle_beta   90.00
_cell.angle_gamma   90.00
#
_symmetry.space_group_name_H-M   'P 1'
#
loop_
_entity.id
_entity.type
_entity.pdbx_description
1 polymer ?
#
loop_
_entity_poly.entity_id
_entity_poly.type
_entity_poly.pdbx_seq_one_letter_code
_entity_poly.pdbx_strand_id
1 'polypeptide(L)'
;MKSTLIVISLAGWLLVGCTGKLKEENSQLTYRLDSLQQELDAKQYSMGLLEQVGVYLDSIDANRKWVKVNLETGLAEDDYVERMKVLNQYVQKAEWTIGELEKTRSAYASQVKRLKARIAEKDEEIRILQMTVAEYQSKNLELNDSLVISKQELLNAQLALSSTKDELTRKEAEVESLLQNIKLTQAESFYAQGENKEEIAKRTQLAPKRKNKALEEALEFYQSAMDLGYEPAIAKVDALKKQLKKK
;
A
#
# COMPACT_ATOMS: atom_id res chain seq x y z
N MET A 1 -72.54 -60.32 -79.36
CA MET A 1 -71.99 -59.59 -78.18
C MET A 1 -71.86 -60.58 -77.03
N LYS A 2 -70.80 -60.52 -76.20
CA LYS A 2 -70.43 -61.41 -75.07
C LYS A 2 -69.32 -62.43 -75.37
N SER A 3 -68.06 -62.00 -75.46
CA SER A 3 -66.90 -62.92 -75.29
C SER A 3 -65.55 -62.23 -75.02
N THR A 4 -65.45 -60.90 -75.08
CA THR A 4 -64.16 -60.18 -74.98
C THR A 4 -64.01 -59.32 -73.72
N LEU A 5 -64.80 -59.57 -72.67
CA LEU A 5 -64.83 -58.74 -71.46
C LEU A 5 -64.32 -59.43 -70.18
N ILE A 6 -63.83 -60.67 -70.26
CA ILE A 6 -63.46 -61.46 -69.06
C ILE A 6 -61.93 -61.53 -68.83
N VAL A 7 -61.10 -61.20 -69.82
CA VAL A 7 -59.63 -61.36 -69.69
C VAL A 7 -58.93 -60.16 -69.01
N ILE A 8 -59.61 -59.02 -68.83
CA ILE A 8 -59.01 -57.82 -68.21
C ILE A 8 -59.19 -57.79 -66.67
N SER A 9 -60.06 -58.63 -66.08
CA SER A 9 -60.31 -58.57 -64.62
C SER A 9 -59.39 -59.42 -63.75
N LEU A 10 -58.48 -60.23 -64.31
CA LEU A 10 -57.56 -61.08 -63.52
C LEU A 10 -56.15 -60.50 -63.32
N ALA A 11 -55.74 -59.48 -64.09
CA ALA A 11 -54.44 -58.84 -63.95
C ALA A 11 -54.40 -57.75 -62.85
N GLY A 12 -55.56 -57.27 -62.39
CA GLY A 12 -55.66 -56.21 -61.38
C GLY A 12 -55.48 -56.67 -59.92
N TRP A 13 -55.53 -57.98 -59.64
CA TRP A 13 -55.49 -58.51 -58.27
C TRP A 13 -54.10 -58.94 -57.78
N LEU A 14 -53.09 -58.98 -58.65
CA LEU A 14 -51.71 -59.31 -58.24
C LEU A 14 -50.88 -58.09 -57.81
N LEU A 15 -51.35 -56.85 -58.03
CA LEU A 15 -50.62 -55.63 -57.63
C LEU A 15 -51.12 -55.02 -56.30
N VAL A 16 -52.27 -55.44 -55.78
CA VAL A 16 -52.83 -54.89 -54.52
C VAL A 16 -52.29 -55.60 -53.27
N GLY A 17 -51.77 -56.82 -53.42
CA GLY A 17 -51.21 -57.60 -52.31
C GLY A 17 -49.81 -57.18 -51.84
N CYS A 18 -49.00 -56.56 -52.72
CA CYS A 18 -47.66 -56.09 -52.37
C CYS A 18 -47.62 -54.63 -51.88
N THR A 19 -48.66 -53.83 -52.11
CA THR A 19 -48.68 -52.40 -51.75
C THR A 19 -49.02 -52.13 -50.28
N GLY A 20 -49.79 -53.02 -49.62
CA GLY A 20 -50.16 -52.85 -48.22
C GLY A 20 -48.98 -53.04 -47.26
N LYS A 21 -48.23 -54.13 -47.45
CA LYS A 21 -47.05 -54.46 -46.64
C LYS A 21 -45.91 -53.45 -46.83
N LEU A 22 -45.70 -52.98 -48.06
CA LEU A 22 -44.73 -51.93 -48.36
C LEU A 22 -45.10 -50.58 -47.71
N LYS A 23 -46.40 -50.24 -47.67
CA LYS A 23 -46.89 -48.98 -47.07
C LYS A 23 -46.76 -49.00 -45.54
N GLU A 24 -47.02 -50.14 -44.93
CA GLU A 24 -46.86 -50.35 -43.49
C GLU A 24 -45.37 -50.30 -43.09
N GLU A 25 -44.49 -50.99 -43.81
CA GLU A 25 -43.04 -50.91 -43.62
C GLU A 25 -42.51 -49.49 -43.80
N ASN A 26 -43.00 -48.75 -44.81
CA ASN A 26 -42.61 -47.37 -45.04
C ASN A 26 -43.08 -46.44 -43.90
N SER A 27 -44.29 -46.64 -43.37
CA SER A 27 -44.77 -45.88 -42.21
C SER A 27 -44.00 -46.18 -40.91
N GLN A 28 -43.55 -47.43 -40.74
CA GLN A 28 -42.69 -47.81 -39.62
C GLN A 28 -41.29 -47.22 -39.76
N LEU A 29 -40.77 -47.15 -40.99
CA LEU A 29 -39.48 -46.51 -41.29
C LEU A 29 -39.54 -45.00 -41.06
N THR A 30 -40.60 -44.30 -41.49
CA THR A 30 -40.76 -42.87 -41.20
C THR A 30 -40.88 -42.63 -39.70
N TYR A 31 -41.65 -43.44 -38.96
CA TYR A 31 -41.74 -43.32 -37.52
C TYR A 31 -40.38 -43.52 -36.82
N ARG A 32 -39.58 -44.48 -37.29
CA ARG A 32 -38.22 -44.69 -36.79
C ARG A 32 -37.29 -43.54 -37.15
N LEU A 33 -37.38 -42.99 -38.36
CA LEU A 33 -36.60 -41.81 -38.75
C LEU A 33 -36.95 -40.60 -37.89
N ASP A 34 -38.25 -40.35 -37.66
CA ASP A 34 -38.71 -39.26 -36.81
C ASP A 34 -38.23 -39.44 -35.36
N SER A 35 -38.31 -40.66 -34.83
CA SER A 35 -37.78 -40.99 -33.51
C SER A 35 -36.26 -40.82 -33.41
N LEU A 36 -35.52 -41.25 -34.43
CA LEU A 36 -34.06 -41.13 -34.47
C LEU A 36 -33.63 -39.67 -34.63
N GLN A 37 -34.38 -38.87 -35.40
CA GLN A 37 -34.16 -37.44 -35.53
C GLN A 37 -34.37 -36.75 -34.19
N GLN A 38 -35.45 -37.08 -33.47
CA GLN A 38 -35.71 -36.54 -32.14
C GLN A 38 -34.61 -36.90 -31.13
N GLU A 39 -34.09 -38.14 -31.17
CA GLU A 39 -32.94 -38.53 -30.34
C GLU A 39 -31.65 -37.81 -30.73
N LEU A 40 -31.42 -37.59 -32.03
CA LEU A 40 -30.25 -36.87 -32.54
C LEU A 40 -30.26 -35.41 -32.08
N ASP A 41 -31.40 -34.74 -32.21
CA ASP A 41 -31.58 -33.35 -31.79
C ASP A 41 -31.40 -33.22 -30.27
N ALA A 42 -31.93 -34.16 -29.49
CA ALA A 42 -31.73 -34.21 -28.04
C ALA A 42 -30.26 -34.40 -27.66
N LYS A 43 -29.52 -35.27 -28.38
CA LYS A 43 -28.09 -35.49 -28.16
C LYS A 43 -27.27 -34.25 -28.51
N GLN A 44 -27.56 -33.60 -29.64
CA GLN A 44 -26.89 -32.38 -30.06
C GLN A 44 -27.12 -31.24 -29.05
N TYR A 45 -28.34 -31.09 -28.57
CA TYR A 45 -28.67 -30.11 -27.53
C TYR A 45 -27.88 -30.37 -26.24
N SER A 46 -27.87 -31.62 -25.73
CA SER A 46 -27.08 -31.98 -24.55
C SER A 46 -25.57 -31.77 -24.77
N MET A 47 -25.03 -32.05 -25.96
CA MET A 47 -23.63 -31.78 -26.28
C MET A 47 -23.31 -30.29 -26.23
N GLY A 48 -24.17 -29.44 -26.81
CA GLY A 48 -24.01 -27.99 -26.76
C GLY A 48 -24.02 -27.44 -25.33
N LEU A 49 -24.89 -27.96 -24.46
CA LEU A 49 -24.89 -27.59 -23.04
C LEU A 49 -23.61 -28.02 -22.31
N LEU A 50 -23.09 -29.23 -22.59
CA LEU A 50 -21.83 -29.71 -22.00
C LEU A 50 -20.65 -28.82 -22.41
N GLU A 51 -20.60 -28.41 -23.68
CA GLU A 51 -19.59 -27.49 -24.19
C GLU A 51 -19.67 -26.12 -23.48
N GLN A 52 -20.88 -25.57 -23.33
CA GLN A 52 -21.08 -24.31 -22.61
C GLN A 52 -20.61 -24.38 -21.16
N VAL A 53 -20.91 -25.46 -20.43
CA VAL A 53 -20.40 -25.65 -19.06
C VAL A 53 -18.86 -25.68 -19.06
N GLY A 54 -18.23 -26.31 -20.06
CA GLY A 54 -16.78 -26.29 -20.23
C GLY A 54 -16.22 -24.87 -20.34
N VAL A 55 -16.80 -24.05 -21.23
CA VAL A 55 -16.40 -22.64 -21.42
C VAL A 55 -16.56 -21.83 -20.13
N TYR A 56 -17.63 -22.05 -19.36
CA TYR A 56 -17.81 -21.37 -18.08
C TYR A 56 -16.78 -21.80 -17.03
N LEU A 57 -16.46 -23.09 -16.94
CA LEU A 57 -15.42 -23.59 -16.03
C LEU A 57 -14.04 -23.02 -16.38
N ASP A 58 -13.71 -22.93 -17.67
CA ASP A 58 -12.45 -22.34 -18.13
C ASP A 58 -12.38 -20.84 -17.80
N SER A 59 -13.51 -20.14 -17.96
CA SER A 59 -13.64 -18.72 -17.60
C SER A 59 -13.49 -18.49 -16.10
N ILE A 60 -14.03 -19.40 -15.26
CA ILE A 60 -13.85 -19.39 -13.81
C ILE A 60 -12.38 -19.60 -13.45
N ASP A 61 -11.73 -20.60 -14.03
CA ASP A 61 -10.33 -20.90 -13.78
C ASP A 61 -9.42 -19.72 -14.18
N ALA A 62 -9.67 -19.09 -15.33
CA ALA A 62 -8.92 -17.94 -15.80
C ALA A 62 -9.04 -16.73 -14.85
N ASN A 63 -10.27 -16.37 -14.47
CA ASN A 63 -10.50 -15.23 -13.58
C ASN A 63 -9.99 -15.47 -12.17
N ARG A 64 -10.15 -16.69 -11.63
CA ARG A 64 -9.63 -17.03 -10.30
C ARG A 64 -8.10 -16.94 -10.26
N LYS A 65 -7.42 -17.50 -11.28
CA LYS A 65 -5.95 -17.40 -11.39
C LYS A 65 -5.49 -15.95 -11.50
N TRP A 66 -6.18 -15.16 -12.31
CA TRP A 66 -5.88 -13.74 -12.44
C TRP A 66 -5.96 -13.03 -11.09
N VAL A 67 -7.04 -13.26 -10.33
CA VAL A 67 -7.21 -12.60 -9.02
C VAL A 67 -6.12 -13.04 -8.05
N LYS A 68 -5.82 -14.35 -8.01
CA LYS A 68 -4.76 -14.90 -7.15
C LYS A 68 -3.39 -14.29 -7.44
N VAL A 69 -2.99 -14.19 -8.72
CA VAL A 69 -1.70 -13.62 -9.10
C VAL A 69 -1.62 -12.14 -8.74
N ASN A 70 -2.70 -11.40 -8.98
CA ASN A 70 -2.66 -9.96 -8.80
C ASN A 70 -2.86 -9.49 -7.35
N LEU A 71 -3.47 -10.33 -6.50
CA LEU A 71 -3.52 -10.13 -5.05
C LEU A 71 -2.13 -9.87 -4.45
N GLU A 72 -1.11 -10.56 -4.95
CA GLU A 72 0.27 -10.40 -4.51
C GLU A 72 0.92 -9.12 -5.04
N THR A 73 0.45 -8.59 -6.17
CA THR A 73 1.03 -7.42 -6.84
C THR A 73 0.37 -6.09 -6.48
N GLY A 74 -0.77 -6.11 -5.76
CA GLY A 74 -1.38 -4.90 -5.20
C GLY A 74 -2.19 -4.05 -6.17
N LEU A 75 -3.05 -4.66 -7.01
CA LEU A 75 -4.00 -3.91 -7.86
C LEU A 75 -5.06 -3.13 -7.08
N ALA A 76 -5.79 -2.25 -7.79
CA ALA A 76 -6.87 -1.44 -7.26
C ALA A 76 -8.05 -2.30 -6.76
N GLU A 77 -8.71 -1.82 -5.71
CA GLU A 77 -9.81 -2.53 -5.03
C GLU A 77 -11.00 -2.84 -5.96
N ASP A 78 -11.39 -1.86 -6.78
CA ASP A 78 -12.52 -1.97 -7.71
C ASP A 78 -12.35 -3.12 -8.71
N ASP A 79 -11.11 -3.42 -9.10
CA ASP A 79 -10.79 -4.51 -10.03
C ASP A 79 -11.07 -5.89 -9.42
N TYR A 80 -10.88 -6.06 -8.11
CA TYR A 80 -11.19 -7.32 -7.42
C TYR A 80 -12.70 -7.52 -7.28
N VAL A 81 -13.42 -6.48 -6.89
CA VAL A 81 -14.87 -6.53 -6.69
C VAL A 81 -15.57 -6.88 -7.99
N GLU A 82 -15.22 -6.22 -9.09
CA GLU A 82 -15.83 -6.49 -10.39
C GLU A 82 -15.51 -7.90 -10.87
N ARG A 83 -14.29 -8.40 -10.64
CA ARG A 83 -13.93 -9.77 -11.00
C ARG A 83 -14.60 -10.83 -10.16
N MET A 84 -14.81 -10.59 -8.87
CA MET A 84 -15.60 -11.50 -8.03
C MET A 84 -17.04 -11.59 -8.50
N LYS A 85 -17.63 -10.46 -8.91
CA LYS A 85 -18.96 -10.45 -9.52
C LYS A 85 -19.00 -11.25 -10.82
N VAL A 86 -18.02 -11.08 -11.70
CA VAL A 86 -17.90 -11.86 -12.95
C VAL A 86 -17.73 -13.36 -12.68
N LEU A 87 -16.90 -13.73 -11.70
CA LEU A 87 -16.73 -15.13 -11.26
C LEU A 87 -18.05 -15.75 -10.81
N ASN A 88 -18.78 -15.08 -9.93
CA ASN A 88 -20.08 -15.54 -9.43
C ASN A 88 -21.09 -15.68 -10.57
N GLN A 89 -21.07 -14.79 -11.56
CA GLN A 89 -21.93 -14.91 -12.74
C GLN A 89 -21.62 -16.17 -13.57
N TYR A 90 -20.34 -16.51 -13.76
CA TYR A 90 -19.98 -17.73 -14.48
C TYR A 90 -20.36 -19.00 -13.71
N VAL A 91 -20.21 -18.99 -12.38
CA VAL A 91 -20.69 -20.10 -11.52
C VAL A 91 -22.19 -20.30 -11.71
N GLN A 92 -22.98 -19.23 -11.57
CA GLN A 92 -24.44 -19.29 -11.73
C GLN A 92 -24.85 -19.79 -13.13
N LYS A 93 -24.18 -19.31 -14.19
CA LYS A 93 -24.43 -19.78 -15.56
C LYS A 93 -24.11 -21.26 -15.71
N ALA A 94 -23.00 -21.72 -15.13
CA ALA A 94 -22.60 -23.12 -15.17
C ALA A 94 -23.58 -24.02 -14.40
N GLU A 95 -24.00 -23.61 -13.20
CA GLU A 95 -25.01 -24.33 -12.40
C GLU A 95 -26.35 -24.42 -13.12
N TRP A 96 -26.82 -23.32 -13.68
CA TRP A 96 -28.06 -23.29 -14.45
C TRP A 96 -28.00 -24.23 -15.67
N THR A 97 -26.90 -24.18 -16.42
CA THR A 97 -26.68 -25.02 -17.61
C THR A 97 -26.61 -26.51 -17.25
N ILE A 98 -25.99 -26.85 -16.11
CA ILE A 98 -26.03 -28.21 -15.56
C ILE A 98 -27.45 -28.61 -15.17
N GLY A 99 -28.24 -27.71 -14.56
CA GLY A 99 -29.64 -27.96 -14.24
C GLY A 99 -30.47 -28.27 -15.49
N GLU A 100 -30.22 -27.58 -16.61
CA GLU A 100 -30.82 -27.90 -17.90
C GLU A 100 -30.37 -29.27 -18.42
N LEU A 101 -29.08 -29.61 -18.31
CA LEU A 101 -28.56 -30.93 -18.67
C LEU A 101 -29.25 -32.07 -17.89
N GLU A 102 -29.56 -31.87 -16.61
CA GLU A 102 -30.24 -32.89 -15.80
C GLU A 102 -31.66 -33.18 -16.28
N LYS A 103 -32.34 -32.18 -16.82
CA LYS A 103 -33.70 -32.33 -17.36
C LYS A 103 -33.72 -33.20 -18.63
N THR A 104 -32.60 -33.33 -19.33
CA THR A 104 -32.54 -34.02 -20.64
C THR A 104 -32.61 -35.56 -20.59
N ARG A 105 -32.89 -36.20 -19.44
CA ARG A 105 -32.90 -37.68 -19.25
C ARG A 105 -31.73 -38.38 -19.97
N SER A 106 -30.56 -37.75 -19.98
CA SER A 106 -29.51 -38.07 -20.94
C SER A 106 -28.59 -39.18 -20.46
N ALA A 107 -27.90 -39.82 -21.42
CA ALA A 107 -26.82 -40.79 -21.17
C ALA A 107 -25.61 -40.17 -20.41
N TYR A 108 -25.64 -38.86 -20.12
CA TYR A 108 -24.53 -38.09 -19.56
C TYR A 108 -24.59 -37.94 -18.04
N ALA A 109 -25.44 -38.68 -17.33
CA ALA A 109 -25.59 -38.58 -15.87
C ALA A 109 -24.26 -38.62 -15.10
N SER A 110 -23.31 -39.45 -15.52
CA SER A 110 -21.97 -39.50 -14.90
C SER A 110 -21.13 -38.25 -15.16
N GLN A 111 -21.27 -37.62 -16.32
CA GLN A 111 -20.59 -36.38 -16.68
C GLN A 111 -21.20 -35.21 -15.91
N VAL A 112 -22.53 -35.12 -15.84
CA VAL A 112 -23.24 -34.12 -15.03
C VAL A 112 -22.81 -34.20 -13.56
N LYS A 113 -22.75 -35.41 -12.98
CA LYS A 113 -22.26 -35.60 -11.61
C LYS A 113 -20.82 -35.07 -11.42
N ARG A 114 -19.93 -35.31 -12.38
CA ARG A 114 -18.56 -34.78 -12.35
C ARG A 114 -18.52 -33.26 -12.47
N LEU A 115 -19.32 -32.68 -13.37
CA LEU A 115 -19.39 -31.24 -13.55
C LEU A 115 -19.91 -30.53 -12.29
N LYS A 116 -20.92 -31.10 -11.61
CA LYS A 116 -21.39 -30.61 -10.31
C LYS A 116 -20.30 -30.61 -9.26
N ALA A 117 -19.56 -31.71 -9.13
CA ALA A 117 -18.45 -31.80 -8.19
C ALA A 117 -17.36 -30.75 -8.49
N ARG A 118 -17.03 -30.54 -9.78
CA ARG A 118 -16.09 -29.50 -10.19
C ARG A 118 -16.59 -28.10 -9.87
N ILE A 119 -17.86 -27.78 -10.13
CA ILE A 119 -18.41 -26.46 -9.76
C ILE A 119 -18.34 -26.26 -8.25
N ALA A 120 -18.75 -27.25 -7.45
CA ALA A 120 -18.70 -27.14 -5.99
C ALA A 120 -17.27 -26.90 -5.47
N GLU A 121 -16.27 -27.56 -6.06
CA GLU A 121 -14.86 -27.30 -5.77
C GLU A 121 -14.46 -25.85 -6.14
N LYS A 122 -14.87 -25.38 -7.33
CA LYS A 122 -14.58 -24.02 -7.79
C LYS A 122 -15.26 -22.95 -6.94
N ASP A 123 -16.48 -23.21 -6.51
CA ASP A 123 -17.25 -22.31 -5.64
C ASP A 123 -16.57 -22.15 -4.28
N GLU A 124 -16.10 -23.25 -3.69
CA GLU A 124 -15.31 -23.21 -2.46
C GLU A 124 -13.98 -22.46 -2.64
N GLU A 125 -13.26 -22.69 -3.75
CA GLU A 125 -12.05 -21.94 -4.07
C GLU A 125 -12.34 -20.43 -4.22
N ILE A 126 -13.46 -20.04 -4.83
CA ILE A 126 -13.89 -18.64 -4.97
C ILE A 126 -14.22 -18.06 -3.59
N ARG A 127 -14.90 -18.80 -2.73
CA ARG A 127 -15.24 -18.37 -1.37
C ARG A 127 -13.99 -18.08 -0.55
N ILE A 128 -13.00 -18.97 -0.60
CA ILE A 128 -11.70 -18.75 0.04
C ILE A 128 -11.05 -17.48 -0.51
N LEU A 129 -11.05 -17.30 -1.83
CA LEU A 129 -10.46 -16.14 -2.46
C LEU A 129 -11.15 -14.82 -2.05
N GLN A 130 -12.48 -14.82 -1.94
CA GLN A 130 -13.26 -13.68 -1.44
C GLN A 130 -12.88 -13.34 0.00
N MET A 131 -12.72 -14.35 0.87
CA MET A 131 -12.26 -14.13 2.24
C MET A 131 -10.85 -13.52 2.28
N THR A 132 -9.93 -14.02 1.44
CA THR A 132 -8.58 -13.46 1.35
C THR A 132 -8.60 -12.02 0.85
N VAL A 133 -9.41 -11.68 -0.16
CA VAL A 133 -9.56 -10.28 -0.62
C VAL A 133 -10.03 -9.38 0.52
N ALA A 134 -11.04 -9.81 1.27
CA ALA A 134 -11.56 -9.05 2.42
C ALA A 134 -10.52 -8.85 3.53
N GLU A 135 -9.70 -9.87 3.82
CA GLU A 135 -8.61 -9.76 4.78
C GLU A 135 -7.55 -8.75 4.34
N TYR A 136 -7.14 -8.82 3.07
CA TYR A 136 -6.19 -7.86 2.50
C TYR A 136 -6.74 -6.43 2.50
N GLN A 137 -8.03 -6.26 2.22
CA GLN A 137 -8.70 -4.95 2.32
C GLN A 137 -8.64 -4.39 3.74
N SER A 138 -9.03 -5.19 4.75
CA SER A 138 -8.97 -4.77 6.16
C SER A 138 -7.56 -4.38 6.57
N LYS A 139 -6.57 -5.22 6.20
CA LYS A 139 -5.17 -4.96 6.51
C LYS A 139 -4.64 -3.70 5.83
N ASN A 140 -5.04 -3.43 4.59
CA ASN A 140 -4.64 -2.21 3.88
C ASN A 140 -5.22 -0.95 4.53
N LEU A 141 -6.47 -1.01 5.01
CA LEU A 141 -7.08 0.10 5.75
C LEU A 141 -6.33 0.37 7.07
N GLU A 142 -6.06 -0.69 7.85
CA GLU A 142 -5.29 -0.58 9.10
C GLU A 142 -3.88 0.00 8.88
N LEU A 143 -3.19 -0.47 7.84
CA LEU A 143 -1.87 0.05 7.47
C LEU A 143 -1.94 1.51 7.04
N ASN A 144 -2.97 1.90 6.29
CA ASN A 144 -3.15 3.28 5.89
C ASN A 144 -3.41 4.20 7.10
N ASP A 145 -4.25 3.77 8.04
CA ASP A 145 -4.51 4.52 9.27
C ASP A 145 -3.25 4.66 10.12
N SER A 146 -2.49 3.58 10.28
CA SER A 146 -1.19 3.60 10.96
C SER A 146 -0.20 4.54 10.28
N LEU A 147 -0.15 4.55 8.94
CA LEU A 147 0.70 5.45 8.18
C LEU A 147 0.31 6.93 8.38
N VAL A 148 -0.99 7.24 8.41
CA VAL A 148 -1.48 8.59 8.67
C VAL A 148 -1.07 9.06 10.07
N ILE A 149 -1.25 8.21 11.08
CA ILE A 149 -0.84 8.50 12.46
C ILE A 149 0.67 8.75 12.51
N SER A 150 1.47 7.85 11.94
CA SER A 150 2.93 7.97 11.94
C SER A 150 3.42 9.24 11.22
N LYS A 151 2.78 9.63 10.11
CA LYS A 151 3.06 10.91 9.43
C LYS A 151 2.77 12.11 10.32
N GLN A 152 1.67 12.09 11.07
CA GLN A 152 1.31 13.17 11.97
C GLN A 152 2.29 13.27 13.15
N GLU A 153 2.69 12.13 13.73
CA GLU A 153 3.70 12.07 14.79
C GLU A 153 5.05 12.61 14.32
N LEU A 154 5.47 12.23 13.11
CA LEU A 154 6.70 12.74 12.49
C LEU A 154 6.66 14.27 12.33
N LEU A 155 5.53 14.81 11.84
CA LEU A 155 5.35 16.25 11.69
C LEU A 155 5.44 16.96 13.04
N ASN A 156 4.76 16.45 14.07
CA ASN A 156 4.79 17.01 15.41
C ASN A 156 6.21 16.97 16.01
N ALA A 157 6.93 15.85 15.84
CA ALA A 157 8.31 15.72 16.28
C ALA A 157 9.24 16.70 15.56
N GLN A 158 9.04 16.92 14.26
CA GLN A 158 9.81 17.89 13.47
C GLN A 158 9.57 19.33 13.94
N LEU A 159 8.32 19.69 14.25
CA LEU A 159 7.98 21.00 14.81
C LEU A 159 8.61 21.20 16.19
N ALA A 160 8.52 20.20 17.06
CA ALA A 160 9.14 20.24 18.39
C ALA A 160 10.67 20.38 18.29
N LEU A 161 11.31 19.65 17.39
CA LEU A 161 12.75 19.74 17.15
C LEU A 161 13.17 21.13 16.64
N SER A 162 12.36 21.76 15.78
CA SER A 162 12.62 23.13 15.32
C SER A 162 12.54 24.12 16.48
N SER A 163 11.52 24.01 17.33
CA SER A 163 11.35 24.88 18.51
C SER A 163 12.51 24.73 19.49
N THR A 164 12.92 23.50 19.80
CA THR A 164 14.04 23.26 20.72
C THR A 164 15.37 23.75 20.15
N LYS A 165 15.57 23.67 18.83
CA LYS A 165 16.74 24.24 18.16
C LYS A 165 16.78 25.77 18.27
N ASP A 166 15.65 26.43 18.10
CA ASP A 166 15.54 27.88 18.24
C ASP A 166 15.79 28.32 19.69
N GLU A 167 15.24 27.59 20.66
CA GLU A 167 15.49 27.81 22.09
C GLU A 167 16.96 27.62 22.46
N LEU A 168 17.58 26.54 21.96
CA LEU A 168 19.00 26.27 22.19
C LEU A 168 19.86 27.41 21.64
N THR A 169 19.59 27.87 20.42
CA THR A 169 20.32 29.00 19.80
C THR A 169 20.20 30.27 20.63
N ARG A 170 19.01 30.56 21.18
CA ARG A 170 18.81 31.72 22.08
C ARG A 170 19.58 31.56 23.38
N LYS A 171 19.60 30.36 23.96
CA LYS A 171 20.34 30.07 25.20
C LYS A 171 21.85 30.15 24.99
N GLU A 172 22.36 29.69 23.87
CA GLU A 172 23.77 29.83 23.50
C GLU A 172 24.18 31.32 23.40
N ALA A 173 23.35 32.15 22.76
CA ALA A 173 23.58 33.59 22.69
C ALA A 173 23.52 34.27 24.08
N GLU A 174 22.59 33.84 24.94
CA GLU A 174 22.49 34.33 26.33
C GLU A 174 23.75 34.00 27.13
N VAL A 175 24.25 32.76 27.02
CA VAL A 175 25.49 32.31 27.66
C VAL A 175 26.69 33.11 27.17
N GLU A 176 26.81 33.33 25.86
CA GLU A 176 27.91 34.11 25.29
C GLU A 176 27.90 35.56 25.82
N SER A 177 26.72 36.20 25.86
CA SER A 177 26.54 37.54 26.44
C SER A 177 26.91 37.59 27.92
N LEU A 178 26.48 36.61 28.72
CA LEU A 178 26.85 36.52 30.14
C LEU A 178 28.35 36.35 30.33
N LEU A 179 29.01 35.53 29.51
CA LEU A 179 30.47 35.36 29.57
C LEU A 179 31.21 36.65 29.21
N GLN A 180 30.74 37.42 28.23
CA GLN A 180 31.30 38.73 27.90
C GLN A 180 31.12 39.72 29.07
N ASN A 181 29.93 39.77 29.67
CA ASN A 181 29.65 40.63 30.82
C ASN A 181 30.49 40.29 32.05
N ILE A 182 30.70 38.99 32.32
CA ILE A 182 31.58 38.52 33.41
C ILE A 182 33.03 38.98 33.16
N LYS A 183 33.55 38.80 31.94
CA LYS A 183 34.91 39.24 31.59
C LYS A 183 35.06 40.75 31.78
N LEU A 184 34.10 41.54 31.30
CA LEU A 184 34.11 42.99 31.45
C LEU A 184 34.08 43.41 32.92
N THR A 185 33.14 42.87 33.70
CA THR A 185 33.01 43.18 35.14
C THR A 185 34.28 42.81 35.91
N GLN A 186 34.88 41.67 35.58
CA GLN A 186 36.14 41.23 36.19
C GLN A 186 37.28 42.17 35.83
N ALA A 187 37.36 42.62 34.57
CA ALA A 187 38.36 43.57 34.13
C ALA A 187 38.20 44.95 34.79
N GLU A 188 36.97 45.43 34.93
CA GLU A 188 36.63 46.66 35.66
C GLU A 188 37.03 46.57 37.14
N SER A 189 36.78 45.41 37.77
CA SER A 189 37.19 45.17 39.17
C SER A 189 38.71 45.26 39.33
N PHE A 190 39.48 44.62 38.43
CA PHE A 190 40.94 44.72 38.44
C PHE A 190 41.40 46.16 38.18
N TYR A 191 40.80 46.87 37.24
CA TYR A 191 41.12 48.27 36.97
C TYR A 191 40.88 49.15 38.20
N ALA A 192 39.75 49.00 38.89
CA ALA A 192 39.42 49.73 40.11
C ALA A 192 40.40 49.40 41.27
N GLN A 193 40.83 48.13 41.38
CA GLN A 193 41.88 47.73 42.33
C GLN A 193 43.21 48.43 42.02
N GLY A 194 43.58 48.54 40.74
CA GLY A 194 44.74 49.30 40.28
C GLY A 194 44.66 50.78 40.64
N GLU A 195 43.51 51.42 40.45
CA GLU A 195 43.30 52.84 40.80
C GLU A 195 43.47 53.09 42.30
N ASN A 196 42.91 52.22 43.13
CA ASN A 196 43.08 52.29 44.59
C ASN A 196 44.56 52.18 44.99
N LYS A 197 45.34 51.30 44.34
CA LYS A 197 46.78 51.13 44.60
C LYS A 197 47.60 52.33 44.14
N GLU A 198 47.29 52.92 42.98
CA GLU A 198 47.87 54.20 42.55
C GLU A 198 47.57 55.31 43.55
N GLU A 199 46.35 55.38 44.07
CA GLU A 199 45.98 56.38 45.07
C GLU A 199 46.77 56.22 46.38
N ILE A 200 46.93 54.98 46.85
CA ILE A 200 47.79 54.67 48.01
C ILE A 200 49.24 55.11 47.74
N ALA A 201 49.77 54.86 46.54
CA ALA A 201 51.10 55.31 46.16
C ALA A 201 51.23 56.85 46.13
N LYS A 202 50.18 57.56 45.66
CA LYS A 202 50.11 59.04 45.68
C LYS A 202 50.09 59.59 47.10
N ARG A 203 49.33 58.95 48.00
CA ARG A 203 49.25 59.31 49.43
C ARG A 203 50.56 59.00 50.19
N THR A 204 51.30 57.98 49.76
CA THR A 204 52.57 57.56 50.37
C THR A 204 53.76 58.39 49.84
N GLN A 205 53.88 59.65 50.24
CA GLN A 205 54.88 60.58 49.69
C GLN A 205 56.30 60.38 50.27
N LEU A 206 56.42 59.99 51.54
CA LEU A 206 57.69 60.01 52.29
C LEU A 206 58.38 58.64 52.43
N ALA A 207 57.85 57.58 51.79
CA ALA A 207 58.41 56.23 51.86
C ALA A 207 58.59 55.62 50.45
N PRO A 208 59.71 55.90 49.76
CA PRO A 208 59.90 55.55 48.35
C PRO A 208 59.77 54.07 48.02
N LYS A 209 60.22 53.19 48.92
CA LYS A 209 60.10 51.71 48.74
C LYS A 209 58.64 51.25 48.77
N ARG A 210 57.84 51.79 49.71
CA ARG A 210 56.41 51.45 49.83
C ARG A 210 55.59 52.03 48.67
N LYS A 211 55.93 53.25 48.24
CA LYS A 211 55.34 53.87 47.05
C LYS A 211 55.57 53.02 45.80
N ASN A 212 56.81 52.59 45.55
CA ASN A 212 57.12 51.73 44.42
C ASN A 212 56.38 50.41 44.45
N LYS A 213 56.33 49.75 45.61
CA LYS A 213 55.58 48.51 45.77
C LYS A 213 54.10 48.68 45.42
N ALA A 214 53.48 49.78 45.88
CA ALA A 214 52.09 50.07 45.52
C ALA A 214 51.90 50.36 44.03
N LEU A 215 52.89 50.96 43.33
CA LEU A 215 52.85 51.15 41.88
C LEU A 215 53.08 49.86 41.09
N GLU A 216 53.90 48.94 41.61
CA GLU A 216 54.09 47.59 41.04
C GLU A 216 52.80 46.77 41.16
N GLU A 217 52.18 46.76 42.35
CA GLU A 217 50.86 46.13 42.57
C GLU A 217 49.78 46.76 41.68
N ALA A 218 49.77 48.08 41.50
CA ALA A 218 48.86 48.75 40.57
C ALA A 218 49.08 48.29 39.12
N LEU A 219 50.34 48.17 38.70
CA LEU A 219 50.70 47.71 37.36
C LEU A 219 50.19 46.29 37.09
N GLU A 220 50.36 45.37 38.05
CA GLU A 220 49.85 43.99 37.94
C GLU A 220 48.33 43.93 37.78
N PHE A 221 47.59 44.74 38.55
CA PHE A 221 46.13 44.82 38.41
C PHE A 221 45.71 45.39 37.07
N TYR A 222 46.38 46.45 36.58
CA TYR A 222 46.07 46.99 35.25
C TYR A 222 46.46 46.04 34.12
N GLN A 223 47.55 45.29 34.24
CA GLN A 223 47.89 44.24 33.28
C GLN A 223 46.82 43.14 33.26
N SER A 224 46.33 42.72 34.43
CA SER A 224 45.24 41.74 34.53
C SER A 224 43.94 42.25 33.89
N ALA A 225 43.60 43.53 34.07
CA ALA A 225 42.46 44.16 33.38
C ALA A 225 42.66 44.25 31.86
N MET A 226 43.88 44.58 31.42
CA MET A 226 44.25 44.66 30.00
C MET A 226 44.21 43.28 29.32
N ASP A 227 44.68 42.23 29.99
CA ASP A 227 44.66 40.86 29.48
C ASP A 227 43.23 40.34 29.29
N LEU A 228 42.26 40.89 30.03
CA LEU A 228 40.83 40.67 29.84
C LEU A 228 40.20 41.57 28.76
N GLY A 229 40.99 42.41 28.09
CA GLY A 229 40.56 43.26 26.97
C GLY A 229 40.03 44.64 27.36
N TYR A 230 40.25 45.11 28.60
CA TYR A 230 39.76 46.43 29.04
C TYR A 230 40.67 47.56 28.57
N GLU A 231 40.23 48.26 27.51
CA GLU A 231 41.04 49.30 26.84
C GLU A 231 41.57 50.41 27.76
N PRO A 232 40.80 50.96 28.73
CA PRO A 232 41.31 52.02 29.61
C PRO A 232 42.56 51.62 30.41
N ALA A 233 42.78 50.31 30.65
CA ALA A 233 43.95 49.81 31.35
C ALA A 233 45.26 49.98 30.56
N ILE A 234 45.20 49.97 29.22
CA ILE A 234 46.38 50.04 28.34
C ILE A 234 47.20 51.31 28.64
N ALA A 235 46.52 52.46 28.68
CA ALA A 235 47.15 53.75 28.94
C ALA A 235 47.81 53.82 30.33
N LYS A 236 47.18 53.19 31.34
CA LYS A 236 47.70 53.10 32.71
C LYS A 236 48.94 52.23 32.79
N VAL A 237 48.91 51.05 32.17
CA VAL A 237 50.06 50.13 32.07
C VAL A 237 51.26 50.84 31.45
N ASP A 238 51.06 51.55 30.34
CA ASP A 238 52.14 52.26 29.65
C ASP A 238 52.71 53.41 30.48
N ALA A 239 51.85 54.18 31.16
CA ALA A 239 52.27 55.26 32.03
C ALA A 239 53.09 54.76 33.22
N LEU A 240 52.61 53.72 33.92
CA LEU A 240 53.28 53.14 35.08
C LEU A 240 54.61 52.46 34.72
N LYS A 241 54.67 51.73 33.59
CA LYS A 241 55.93 51.15 33.09
C LYS A 241 56.99 52.23 32.84
N LYS A 242 56.62 53.37 32.27
CA LYS A 242 57.53 54.51 32.07
C LYS A 242 57.97 55.13 33.39
N GLN A 243 57.05 55.25 34.36
CA GLN A 243 57.33 55.82 35.67
C GLN A 243 58.27 54.95 36.51
N LEU A 244 58.11 53.63 36.45
CA LEU A 244 58.97 52.66 37.16
C LEU A 244 60.36 52.51 36.51
N LYS A 245 60.49 52.73 35.19
CA LYS A 245 61.78 52.72 34.46
C LYS A 245 62.64 53.98 34.63
N LYS A 246 62.08 55.11 35.10
CA LYS A 246 62.81 56.38 35.31
C LYS A 246 63.66 56.42 36.60
N LYS A 247 64.00 55.26 37.16
CA LYS A 247 64.87 55.12 38.33
C LYS A 247 66.26 54.65 37.92
#